data_AF-A0A818P9W3-F1
#
_entry.id   AF-A0A818P9W3-F1
#
_cell.length_a   1.000
_cell.length_b   1.000
_cell.length_c   1.000
_cell.angle_alpha   90.00
_cell.angle_beta   90.00
_cell.angle_gamma   90.00
#
_symmetry.space_group_name_H-M   'P 1'
#
loop_
_entity.id
_entity.type
_entity.pdbx_description
1 polymer ?
#
loop_
_entity_poly.entity_id
_entity_poly.type
_entity_poly.pdbx_seq_one_letter_code
_entity_poly.pdbx_strand_id
1 'polypeptide(L)'
;MSNFTSVKLYIYDISHGLAGAYGSALLGKQIDGVWHTGVGVYGREYLYGSSGISYTPPEEIFRQGLAPKPKVYVYKYSQYYLIYAII
;
A
#
# COMPACT_ATOMS: atom_id res chain seq x y z
N MET A 1 -17.51 25.09 -4.63
CA MET A 1 -16.96 24.44 -3.42
C MET A 1 -16.04 23.30 -3.88
N SER A 2 -14.77 23.30 -3.53
CA SER A 2 -13.85 22.21 -3.92
C SER A 2 -14.07 20.98 -3.03
N ASN A 3 -14.59 19.89 -3.59
CA ASN A 3 -14.72 18.61 -2.88
C ASN A 3 -13.33 17.99 -2.70
N PHE A 4 -12.78 18.13 -1.51
CA PHE A 4 -11.54 17.46 -1.13
C PHE A 4 -11.80 15.98 -0.88
N THR A 5 -11.00 15.12 -1.50
CA THR A 5 -11.05 13.68 -1.26
C THR A 5 -9.85 13.26 -0.42
N SER A 6 -10.10 12.47 0.61
CA SER A 6 -9.05 11.86 1.44
C SER A 6 -8.45 10.67 0.70
N VAL A 7 -7.14 10.71 0.49
CA VAL A 7 -6.35 9.64 -0.13
C VAL A 7 -5.39 9.08 0.90
N LYS A 8 -5.35 7.76 1.05
CA LYS A 8 -4.49 7.02 1.97
C LYS A 8 -3.43 6.25 1.19
N LEU A 9 -2.17 6.30 1.60
CA LEU A 9 -1.16 5.35 1.15
C LEU A 9 -1.05 4.20 2.17
N TYR A 10 -1.18 2.98 1.70
CA TYR A 10 -0.94 1.76 2.48
C TYR A 10 0.40 1.16 2.07
N ILE A 11 1.18 0.70 3.06
CA ILE A 11 2.51 0.12 2.86
C ILE A 11 2.57 -1.21 3.62
N TYR A 12 2.80 -2.29 2.89
CA TYR A 12 2.86 -3.66 3.38
C TYR A 12 4.26 -4.22 3.24
N ASP A 13 4.70 -4.99 4.24
CA ASP A 13 5.85 -5.87 4.10
C ASP A 13 5.36 -7.28 3.75
N ILE A 14 5.40 -7.64 2.47
CA ILE A 14 4.93 -8.95 1.99
C ILE A 14 5.87 -10.09 2.40
N SER A 15 7.05 -9.78 2.94
CA SER A 15 7.93 -10.79 3.53
C SER A 15 7.53 -11.15 4.96
N HIS A 16 6.56 -10.45 5.58
CA HIS A 16 6.18 -10.62 6.98
C HIS A 16 7.39 -10.57 7.95
N GLY A 17 8.34 -9.66 7.70
CA GLY A 17 9.55 -9.51 8.50
C GLY A 17 10.68 -10.47 8.17
N LEU A 18 10.46 -11.48 7.30
CA LEU A 18 11.50 -12.44 6.90
C LEU A 18 12.65 -11.76 6.15
N ALA A 19 12.37 -10.72 5.37
CA ALA A 19 13.42 -9.95 4.70
C ALA A 19 14.39 -9.32 5.72
N GLY A 20 13.88 -8.77 6.82
CA GLY A 20 14.68 -8.25 7.91
C GLY A 20 15.53 -9.33 8.60
N ALA A 21 14.95 -10.51 8.79
CA ALA A 21 15.63 -11.63 9.47
C ALA A 21 16.72 -12.30 8.60
N TYR A 22 16.50 -12.42 7.29
CA TYR A 22 17.32 -13.26 6.41
C TYR A 22 18.00 -12.51 5.25
N GLY A 23 17.71 -11.22 5.05
CA GLY A 23 18.18 -10.45 3.90
C GLY A 23 19.70 -10.50 3.74
N SER A 24 20.44 -10.28 4.82
CA SER A 24 21.92 -10.34 4.79
C SER A 24 22.45 -11.72 4.38
N ALA A 25 21.81 -12.81 4.84
CA ALA A 25 22.25 -14.17 4.55
C ALA A 25 21.92 -14.60 3.10
N LEU A 26 20.75 -14.22 2.59
CA LEU A 26 20.28 -14.66 1.28
C LEU A 26 20.74 -13.75 0.13
N LEU A 27 20.88 -12.45 0.39
CA LEU A 27 21.17 -11.43 -0.63
C LEU A 27 22.54 -10.79 -0.46
N GLY A 28 23.29 -11.14 0.60
CA GLY A 28 24.52 -10.44 0.98
C GLY A 28 24.30 -8.98 1.40
N LYS A 29 23.04 -8.58 1.61
CA LYS A 29 22.64 -7.21 1.91
C LYS A 29 21.46 -7.18 2.88
N GLN A 30 21.57 -6.39 3.93
CA GLN A 30 20.45 -6.14 4.82
C GLN A 30 19.33 -5.38 4.09
N ILE A 31 18.11 -5.92 4.17
CA ILE A 31 16.88 -5.29 3.69
C ILE A 31 15.81 -5.39 4.79
N ASP A 32 15.01 -4.35 4.98
CA ASP A 32 14.06 -4.27 6.12
C ASP A 32 12.67 -4.84 5.82
N GLY A 33 12.42 -5.24 4.57
CA GLY A 33 11.11 -5.65 4.09
C GLY A 33 11.11 -5.84 2.57
N VAL A 34 10.08 -6.54 2.08
CA VAL A 34 9.70 -6.50 0.67
C VAL A 34 8.42 -5.67 0.61
N TRP A 35 8.52 -4.47 0.05
CA TRP A 35 7.45 -3.48 0.16
C TRP A 35 6.44 -3.61 -0.97
N HIS A 36 5.16 -3.65 -0.63
CA HIS A 36 4.03 -3.51 -1.55
C HIS A 36 3.13 -2.37 -1.08
N THR A 37 2.52 -1.64 -2.01
CA THR A 37 1.71 -0.45 -1.68
C THR A 37 0.35 -0.48 -2.34
N GLY A 38 -0.64 0.11 -1.66
CA GLY A 38 -1.99 0.32 -2.17
C GLY A 38 -2.47 1.75 -1.94
N VAL A 39 -3.38 2.22 -2.79
CA VAL A 39 -3.97 3.57 -2.70
C VAL A 39 -5.41 3.48 -2.22
N GLY A 40 -5.67 4.00 -1.03
CA GLY A 40 -7.00 4.10 -0.43
C GLY A 40 -7.73 5.37 -0.81
N VAL A 41 -8.84 5.26 -1.54
CA VAL A 41 -9.73 6.38 -1.85
C VAL A 41 -11.17 5.89 -2.03
N TYR A 42 -12.14 6.73 -1.69
CA TYR A 42 -13.58 6.41 -1.85
C TYR A 42 -14.01 5.10 -1.17
N GLY A 43 -13.41 4.78 -0.01
CA GLY A 43 -13.71 3.57 0.75
C GLY A 43 -13.14 2.27 0.13
N ARG A 44 -12.27 2.37 -0.87
CA ARG A 44 -11.62 1.25 -1.53
C ARG A 44 -10.12 1.42 -1.51
N GLU A 45 -9.39 0.33 -1.46
CA GLU A 45 -7.96 0.28 -1.72
C GLU A 45 -7.71 -0.31 -3.10
N TYR A 46 -6.94 0.41 -3.90
CA TYR A 46 -6.53 0.01 -5.25
C TYR A 46 -5.08 -0.51 -5.21
N LEU A 47 -4.85 -1.64 -5.88
CA LEU A 47 -3.56 -2.32 -5.93
C LEU A 47 -3.24 -2.67 -7.38
N TYR A 48 -1.95 -2.79 -7.68
CA TYR A 48 -1.48 -3.28 -8.97
C TYR A 48 -0.72 -4.59 -8.77
N GLY A 49 -1.12 -5.63 -9.49
CA GLY A 49 -0.51 -6.95 -9.41
C GLY A 49 -0.46 -7.66 -10.76
N SER A 50 -0.22 -8.96 -10.72
CA SER A 50 -0.11 -9.81 -11.93
C SER A 50 -1.36 -9.76 -12.83
N SER A 51 -2.54 -9.60 -12.24
CA SER A 51 -3.81 -9.48 -12.95
C SER A 51 -4.18 -8.04 -13.34
N GLY A 52 -3.24 -7.10 -13.22
CA GLY A 52 -3.47 -5.67 -13.44
C GLY A 52 -4.01 -4.97 -12.20
N ILE A 53 -4.88 -3.97 -12.42
CA ILE A 53 -5.47 -3.16 -11.34
C ILE A 53 -6.61 -3.95 -10.69
N SER A 54 -6.56 -4.08 -9.38
CA SER A 54 -7.64 -4.63 -8.56
C SER A 54 -8.00 -3.65 -7.44
N TYR A 55 -9.16 -3.86 -6.82
CA TYR A 55 -9.54 -3.12 -5.63
C TYR A 55 -10.20 -4.01 -4.59
N THR A 56 -10.11 -3.62 -3.34
CA THR A 56 -10.72 -4.32 -2.21
C THR A 56 -11.05 -3.33 -1.08
N PRO A 57 -11.98 -3.62 -0.17
CA PRO A 57 -12.09 -2.87 1.07
C PRO A 57 -10.78 -3.01 1.88
N PRO A 58 -10.22 -1.92 2.45
CA PRO A 58 -8.95 -1.99 3.20
C PRO A 58 -8.95 -3.03 4.33
N GLU A 59 -10.09 -3.24 4.98
CA GLU A 59 -10.27 -4.23 6.04
C GLU A 59 -10.06 -5.68 5.58
N GLU A 60 -10.24 -5.96 4.29
CA GLU A 60 -10.07 -7.30 3.73
C GLU A 60 -8.58 -7.68 3.65
N ILE A 61 -7.70 -6.70 3.37
CA ILE A 61 -6.25 -6.94 3.37
C ILE A 61 -5.75 -7.21 4.78
N PHE A 62 -6.31 -6.54 5.79
CA PHE A 62 -5.94 -6.79 7.18
C PHE A 62 -6.30 -8.21 7.63
N ARG A 63 -7.41 -8.77 7.12
CA ARG A 63 -7.81 -10.17 7.38
C ARG A 63 -6.85 -11.19 6.79
N GLN A 64 -6.13 -10.83 5.73
CA GLN A 64 -5.14 -11.69 5.09
C GLN A 64 -3.78 -11.71 5.82
N GLY A 65 -3.69 -11.10 7.01
CA GLY A 65 -2.46 -11.06 7.80
C GLY A 65 -1.44 -10.04 7.31
N LEU A 66 -1.78 -9.24 6.31
CA LEU A 66 -1.00 -8.08 5.87
C LEU A 66 -1.52 -6.84 6.58
N ALA A 67 -1.12 -6.67 7.85
CA ALA A 67 -1.29 -5.38 8.51
C ALA A 67 -0.30 -4.37 7.90
N PRO A 68 -0.76 -3.22 7.37
CA PRO A 68 0.14 -2.23 6.84
C PRO A 68 1.02 -1.75 7.99
N LYS A 69 2.34 -1.60 7.75
CA LYS A 69 3.18 -0.93 8.72
C LYS A 69 2.61 0.48 8.92
N PRO A 70 2.53 0.99 10.16
CA PRO A 70 1.73 2.17 10.49
C PRO A 70 2.31 3.44 9.87
N LYS A 71 1.97 3.69 8.61
CA LYS A 71 2.21 4.94 7.88
C LYS A 71 1.08 5.15 6.89
N VAL A 72 -0.09 5.49 7.41
CA VAL A 72 -1.21 5.98 6.59
C VAL A 72 -0.97 7.47 6.36
N TYR A 73 -0.53 7.83 5.16
CA TYR A 73 -0.44 9.24 4.77
C TYR A 73 -1.78 9.69 4.20
N VAL A 74 -2.40 10.68 4.83
CA VAL A 74 -3.67 11.25 4.39
C VAL A 74 -3.41 12.54 3.61
N TYR A 75 -3.68 12.52 2.31
CA TYR A 75 -3.60 13.71 1.46
C TYR A 75 -5.00 14.15 1.03
N LYS A 76 -5.21 15.47 0.95
CA LYS A 76 -6.45 16.06 0.42
C LYS A 76 -6.20 16.56 -0.99
N TYR A 77 -6.73 15.86 -1.98
CA TYR A 77 -6.63 16.27 -3.39
C TYR A 77 -7.97 16.77 -3.94
N SER A 78 -7.89 17.69 -4.91
CA SER A 78 -8.98 17.98 -5.85
C SER A 78 -9.19 16.75 -6.75
N GLN A 79 -10.44 16.41 -7.05
CA GLN A 79 -10.81 15.16 -7.75
C GLN A 79 -10.12 14.97 -9.11
N TYR A 80 -9.60 16.03 -9.73
CA TYR A 80 -8.91 15.99 -11.03
C TYR A 80 -7.49 15.39 -11.01
N TYR A 81 -6.80 15.37 -9.86
CA TYR A 81 -5.39 14.94 -9.79
C TYR A 81 -5.20 13.49 -9.32
N LEU A 82 -6.29 12.78 -9.02
CA LEU A 82 -6.26 11.50 -8.33
C LEU A 82 -5.78 10.32 -9.19
N ILE A 83 -5.96 10.40 -10.51
CA ILE A 83 -5.55 9.34 -11.45
C ILE A 83 -4.01 9.22 -11.54
N TYR A 84 -3.27 10.32 -11.35
CA TYR A 84 -1.80 10.30 -11.43
C TYR A 84 -1.12 9.61 -10.24
N ALA A 85 -1.85 9.31 -9.16
CA ALA A 85 -1.26 8.72 -7.96
C ALA A 85 -1.22 7.19 -7.95
N ILE A 86 -1.78 6.54 -8.99
CA ILE A 86 -1.97 5.06 -9.04
C ILE A 86 -1.05 4.39 -10.07
N ILE A 87 -0.25 5.15 -10.84
CA ILE A 87 0.71 4.66 -11.84
C ILE A 87 2.13 5.08 -11.42
#